data_AF-A0A1Y0RQ81-F1
#
_entry.id   AF-A0A1Y0RQ81-F1
#
_cell.length_a   1.000
_cell.length_b   1.000
_cell.length_c   1.000
_cell.angle_alpha   90.00
_cell.angle_beta   90.00
_cell.angle_gamma   90.00
#
_symmetry.space_group_name_H-M   'P 1'
#
loop_
_entity.id
_entity.type
_entity.pdbx_description
1 polymer ?
#
loop_
_entity_poly.entity_id
_entity_poly.type
_entity_poly.pdbx_seq_one_letter_code
_entity_poly.pdbx_strand_id
1 'polypeptide(L)'
;MAQIFFIHLAIIVYLVMAYCFFNEWLGFFVADEDMDSEQRLFSTVILLLATILWPIVVPFAYLELLKFHKKHKQIINLLINPPKAGSYDD
;
A
#
# COMPACT_ATOMS: atom_id res chain seq x y z
N MET A 1 7.56 -36.88 -4.37
CA MET A 1 6.90 -36.59 -3.08
C MET A 1 7.27 -35.21 -2.52
N ALA A 2 8.54 -34.86 -2.36
CA ALA A 2 8.96 -33.54 -1.83
C ALA A 2 8.43 -32.33 -2.63
N GLN A 3 8.42 -32.40 -3.96
CA GLN A 3 7.91 -31.32 -4.83
C GLN A 3 6.42 -31.01 -4.58
N ILE A 4 5.60 -32.04 -4.37
CA ILE A 4 4.17 -31.87 -4.10
C ILE A 4 3.99 -31.16 -2.76
N PHE A 5 4.77 -31.53 -1.74
CA PHE A 5 4.76 -30.87 -0.44
C PHE A 5 5.08 -29.37 -0.53
N PHE A 6 6.12 -28.99 -1.29
CA PHE A 6 6.46 -27.57 -1.47
C PHE A 6 5.37 -26.78 -2.19
N ILE A 7 4.71 -27.37 -3.19
CA ILE A 7 3.60 -26.73 -3.90
C ILE A 7 2.43 -26.48 -2.95
N HIS A 8 2.06 -27.47 -2.12
CA HIS A 8 0.97 -27.31 -1.15
C HIS A 8 1.30 -26.24 -0.11
N LEU A 9 2.54 -26.24 0.41
CA LEU A 9 3.00 -25.21 1.34
C LEU A 9 2.93 -23.81 0.71
N ALA A 10 3.37 -23.66 -0.55
CA ALA A 10 3.32 -22.39 -1.26
C ALA A 10 1.87 -21.92 -1.48
N ILE A 11 0.95 -22.82 -1.81
CA ILE A 11 -0.49 -22.50 -1.95
C ILE A 11 -1.06 -22.03 -0.61
N ILE A 12 -0.75 -22.72 0.49
CA ILE A 12 -1.23 -22.32 1.82
C ILE A 12 -0.71 -20.93 2.19
N VAL A 13 0.59 -20.67 1.99
CA VAL A 13 1.19 -19.36 2.24
C VAL A 13 0.52 -18.29 1.37
N TYR A 14 0.32 -18.56 0.09
CA TYR A 14 -0.35 -17.63 -0.82
C TYR A 14 -1.77 -17.29 -0.36
N LEU A 15 -2.56 -18.30 0.05
CA LEU A 15 -3.93 -18.10 0.53
C LEU A 15 -3.98 -17.32 1.85
N VAL A 16 -3.10 -17.64 2.80
CA VAL A 16 -3.02 -16.92 4.09
C VAL A 16 -2.64 -15.45 3.85
N MET A 17 -1.63 -15.19 3.02
CA MET A 17 -1.22 -13.81 2.71
C MET A 17 -2.34 -13.05 1.98
N ALA A 18 -2.98 -13.68 0.99
CA ALA A 18 -4.11 -13.09 0.28
C ALA A 18 -5.26 -12.73 1.25
N TYR A 19 -5.58 -13.60 2.20
CA TYR A 19 -6.60 -13.32 3.21
C TYR A 19 -6.24 -12.15 4.12
N CYS A 20 -4.98 -12.07 4.58
CA CYS A 20 -4.50 -10.95 5.39
C CYS A 20 -4.61 -9.62 4.62
N PHE A 21 -4.12 -9.56 3.39
CA PHE A 21 -4.19 -8.33 2.57
C PHE A 21 -5.63 -7.96 2.23
N PHE A 22 -6.46 -8.94 1.89
CA PHE A 22 -7.87 -8.71 1.60
C PHE A 22 -8.58 -8.06 2.79
N ASN A 23 -8.38 -8.55 4.01
CA ASN A 23 -9.01 -7.97 5.20
C ASN A 23 -8.54 -6.55 5.48
N GLU A 24 -7.23 -6.29 5.34
CA GLU A 24 -6.66 -4.95 5.55
C GLU A 24 -7.27 -3.97 4.54
N TRP A 25 -7.24 -4.31 3.25
CA TRP A 25 -7.78 -3.47 2.20
C TRP A 25 -9.30 -3.34 2.26
N LEU A 26 -10.03 -4.39 2.67
CA LEU A 26 -11.47 -4.32 2.91
C LEU A 26 -11.77 -3.37 4.07
N GLY A 27 -10.96 -3.38 5.13
CA GLY A 27 -11.07 -2.42 6.24
C GLY A 27 -10.93 -0.98 5.77
N PHE A 28 -9.90 -0.68 4.97
CA PHE A 28 -9.73 0.63 4.35
C PHE A 28 -10.91 0.99 3.43
N PHE A 29 -11.39 0.04 2.66
CA PHE A 29 -12.50 0.26 1.73
C PHE A 29 -13.84 0.53 2.43
N VAL A 30 -14.10 -0.13 3.57
CA VAL A 30 -15.30 0.07 4.37
C VAL A 30 -15.23 1.37 5.18
N ALA A 31 -14.03 1.79 5.59
CA ALA A 31 -13.84 3.04 6.33
C ALA A 31 -14.01 4.30 5.45
N ASP A 32 -13.99 4.16 4.14
CA ASP A 32 -14.22 5.25 3.19
C ASP A 32 -15.74 5.49 3.01
N GLU A 33 -16.34 6.28 3.91
CA GLU A 33 -17.78 6.59 3.92
C GLU A 33 -18.22 7.57 2.82
N ASP A 34 -17.28 8.25 2.13
CA ASP A 34 -17.57 9.28 1.14
C ASP A 34 -17.77 8.73 -0.30
N MET A 35 -17.74 7.41 -0.48
CA MET A 35 -17.86 6.79 -1.81
C MET A 35 -19.31 6.69 -2.31
N ASP A 36 -19.54 7.19 -3.52
CA ASP A 36 -20.78 6.96 -4.26
C ASP A 36 -20.98 5.47 -4.62
N SER A 37 -22.23 5.07 -4.79
CA SER A 37 -22.62 3.67 -5.05
C SER A 37 -21.95 3.05 -6.29
N GLU A 38 -21.70 3.82 -7.35
CA GLU A 38 -21.01 3.32 -8.54
C GLU A 38 -19.50 3.12 -8.27
N GLN A 39 -18.89 4.08 -7.58
CA GLN A 39 -17.47 4.00 -7.19
C GLN A 39 -17.20 2.81 -6.27
N ARG A 40 -18.17 2.50 -5.39
CA ARG A 40 -18.08 1.35 -4.49
C ARG A 40 -18.01 0.02 -5.25
N LEU A 41 -18.76 -0.14 -6.34
CA LEU A 41 -18.69 -1.34 -7.17
C LEU A 41 -17.32 -1.47 -7.86
N PHE A 42 -16.82 -0.39 -8.48
CA PHE A 42 -15.51 -0.40 -9.12
C PHE A 42 -14.38 -0.72 -8.14
N SER A 43 -14.40 -0.09 -6.97
CA SER A 43 -13.40 -0.32 -5.92
C SER A 43 -13.46 -1.74 -5.36
N THR A 44 -14.64 -2.36 -5.30
CA THR A 44 -14.76 -3.79 -4.93
C THR A 44 -14.10 -4.70 -5.97
N VAL A 45 -14.26 -4.41 -7.26
CA VAL A 45 -13.58 -5.15 -8.34
C VAL A 45 -12.07 -4.97 -8.23
N ILE A 46 -11.60 -3.74 -7.99
CA ILE A 46 -10.18 -3.44 -7.80
C ILE A 46 -9.63 -4.18 -6.58
N LEU A 47 -10.38 -4.25 -5.48
CA LEU A 47 -9.99 -4.98 -4.27
C LEU A 47 -9.76 -6.48 -4.54
N LEU A 48 -10.67 -7.10 -5.30
CA LEU A 48 -10.53 -8.51 -5.70
C LEU A 48 -9.32 -8.72 -6.63
N LEU A 49 -9.15 -7.85 -7.63
CA LEU A 49 -8.00 -7.89 -8.54
C LEU A 49 -6.68 -7.68 -7.79
N ALA A 50 -6.64 -6.74 -6.86
CA ALA A 50 -5.48 -6.47 -6.03
C ALA A 50 -5.13 -7.68 -5.16
N THR A 51 -6.14 -8.41 -4.67
CA THR A 51 -5.95 -9.61 -3.83
C THR A 51 -5.41 -10.78 -4.61
N ILE A 52 -5.88 -10.99 -5.84
CA ILE A 52 -5.33 -12.03 -6.73
C ILE A 52 -3.91 -11.66 -7.16
N LEU A 53 -3.69 -10.40 -7.50
CA LEU A 53 -2.41 -9.88 -7.97
C LEU A 53 -1.52 -9.35 -6.84
N TRP A 54 -1.77 -9.74 -5.58
CA TRP A 54 -1.03 -9.24 -4.43
C TRP A 54 0.50 -9.37 -4.55
N PRO A 55 1.08 -10.44 -5.16
CA PRO A 55 2.53 -10.55 -5.30
C PRO A 55 3.13 -9.47 -6.19
N ILE A 56 2.32 -8.81 -7.03
CA ILE A 56 2.73 -7.72 -7.91
C ILE A 56 2.30 -6.38 -7.28
N VAL A 57 1.06 -6.27 -6.82
CA VAL A 57 0.50 -5.02 -6.28
C VAL A 57 1.25 -4.54 -5.04
N VAL A 58 1.57 -5.44 -4.11
CA VAL A 58 2.29 -5.10 -2.87
C VAL A 58 3.67 -4.49 -3.14
N PRO A 59 4.57 -5.10 -3.94
CA PRO A 59 5.86 -4.48 -4.22
C PRO A 59 5.75 -3.19 -5.03
N PHE A 60 4.78 -3.08 -5.95
CA PHE A 60 4.55 -1.83 -6.67
C PHE A 60 4.10 -0.70 -5.72
N ALA A 61 3.13 -0.96 -4.84
CA ALA A 61 2.68 -0.02 -3.83
C ALA A 61 3.84 0.42 -2.91
N TYR A 62 4.71 -0.52 -2.52
CA TYR A 62 5.89 -0.19 -1.72
C TYR A 62 6.89 0.69 -2.47
N LEU A 63 7.13 0.44 -3.76
CA LEU A 63 8.01 1.28 -4.59
C LEU A 63 7.45 2.69 -4.75
N GLU A 64 6.14 2.83 -4.91
CA GLU A 64 5.48 4.13 -5.01
C GLU A 64 5.55 4.88 -3.68
N LEU A 65 5.28 4.21 -2.57
CA LEU A 65 5.43 4.76 -1.23
C LEU A 65 6.88 5.22 -0.96
N LEU A 66 7.87 4.43 -1.38
CA LEU A 66 9.29 4.77 -1.24
C LEU A 66 9.65 6.02 -2.07
N LYS A 67 9.15 6.11 -3.31
CA LYS A 67 9.35 7.29 -4.17
C LYS A 67 8.71 8.53 -3.55
N PHE A 68 7.48 8.39 -3.03
CA PHE A 68 6.76 9.46 -2.35
C PHE A 68 7.52 9.93 -1.12
N HIS A 69 7.95 9.00 -0.27
CA HIS A 69 8.73 9.30 0.93
C HIS A 69 10.03 10.02 0.58
N LYS A 70 10.77 9.58 -0.44
CA LYS A 70 12.01 10.25 -0.88
C LYS A 70 11.76 11.68 -1.38
N LYS A 71 10.66 11.92 -2.11
CA LYS A 71 10.28 13.24 -2.64
C LYS A 71 9.87 14.19 -1.52
N HIS A 72 9.05 13.72 -0.58
CA HIS A 72 8.54 14.55 0.52
C HIS A 72 9.49 14.66 1.71
N LYS A 73 10.51 13.80 1.83
CA LYS A 73 11.52 13.87 2.88
C LYS A 73 12.22 15.23 2.94
N GLN A 74 12.44 15.88 1.80
CA GLN A 74 13.04 17.21 1.77
C GLN A 74 12.11 18.27 2.35
N ILE A 75 10.83 18.25 1.97
CA ILE A 75 9.82 19.19 2.49
C ILE A 75 9.60 18.96 3.99
N ILE A 76 9.50 17.71 4.43
CA ILE A 76 9.35 17.35 5.85
C ILE A 76 10.59 17.78 6.64
N ASN A 77 11.80 17.60 6.12
CA ASN A 77 13.02 18.09 6.78
C ASN A 77 13.08 19.62 6.85
N LEU A 78 12.59 20.33 5.83
CA LEU A 78 12.50 21.80 5.84
C LEU A 78 11.47 22.31 6.86
N LEU A 79 10.37 21.58 7.06
CA LEU A 79 9.37 21.91 8.09
C LEU A 79 9.87 21.60 9.51
N ILE A 80 10.63 20.52 9.68
CA ILE A 80 11.21 20.13 10.98
C ILE A 80 12.40 21.01 11.37
N ASN A 81 13.25 21.38 10.41
CA ASN A 81 14.39 22.28 10.59
C ASN A 81 14.21 23.51 9.69
N PRO A 82 13.35 24.47 10.07
CA PRO A 82 13.21 25.69 9.31
C PRO A 82 14.57 26.42 9.25
N PRO A 83 15.00 26.90 8.07
CA PRO A 83 16.21 27.68 7.96
C PRO A 83 16.07 28.91 8.88
N LYS A 84 17.07 29.15 9.73
CA LYS A 84 17.09 30.35 10.58
C LYS A 84 17.07 31.58 9.69
N ALA A 85 15.91 32.21 9.58
CA ALA A 85 15.77 33.55 9.01
C ALA A 85 16.46 34.52 9.97
N GLY A 86 17.67 34.97 9.62
CA GLY A 86 18.41 35.91 10.45
C GLY A 86 19.91 35.93 10.17
N SER A 87 20.29 36.43 8.99
CA SER A 87 21.56 37.14 8.76
C SER A 87 21.41 37.84 7.41
N TYR A 88 20.58 38.89 7.41
CA TYR A 88 20.89 40.06 6.61
C TYR A 88 21.73 40.92 7.56
N ASP A 89 23.05 40.79 7.41
CA ASP A 89 23.99 41.66 8.08
C ASP A 89 24.00 42.97 7.28
N ASP A 90 23.49 44.04 7.90
CA ASP A 90 23.62 45.44 7.47
C ASP A 90 25.09 45.92 7.59
#